data_AF-A0A8B8F7T2-F1
#
_entry.id   AF-A0A8B8F7T2-F1
#
_cell.length_a   1.000
_cell.length_b   1.000
_cell.length_c   1.000
_cell.angle_alpha   90.00
_cell.angle_beta   90.00
_cell.angle_gamma   90.00
#
_symmetry.space_group_name_H-M   'P 1'
#
loop_
_entity.id
_entity.type
_entity.pdbx_description
1 polymer ?
#
loop_
_entity_poly.entity_id
_entity_poly.type
_entity_poly.pdbx_seq_one_letter_code
_entity_poly.pdbx_strand_id
1 'polypeptide(L)'
;MSTKVDLNNINLENLNQLTKEELINIVLDLKEQKGTHKKCVRKTIKPKLNRSFDFTKYQKRHVAFKLLYLGWNYQGFATQDVTEKTIEHELFRALTKCCLIESRQTSNYHRCGRTDKGVSSFSQVISLTVRSNGEDDSSELLYCKMLNCLLPKDIRIIAWSPVNEGFSARFDCGSRTYKYWFPRGDLDVDIMNQALQQLVGTHDFRNLCKMDVANGVVQYFRRIMSANVKICFENNQFSNNRNYDMCELTIVGKAFLWHQIRCIVSVLILVGQHKENENIFKELLNIESCPRKPQYSLADDLPLNLFDCEFENVNWIIEDESLFEIISSLQSSWATHMIKATMMGEMLKNMDILAINKINNQSEWLIQGVKSKMYQPLLKRPASESLENRIEHYTKKEKLKLECKDK
;
A
#
# COMPACT_ATOMS: atom_id res chain seq x y z
N MET A 1 -43.92 -40.25 41.99
CA MET A 1 -42.86 -39.48 42.68
C MET A 1 -41.75 -39.28 41.66
N SER A 2 -41.62 -38.09 41.08
CA SER A 2 -40.57 -37.81 40.09
C SER A 2 -39.34 -37.28 40.83
N THR A 3 -38.28 -38.07 40.85
CA THR A 3 -37.00 -37.76 41.47
C THR A 3 -36.29 -36.69 40.64
N LYS A 4 -36.20 -35.46 41.15
CA LYS A 4 -35.36 -34.41 40.56
C LYS A 4 -33.89 -34.79 40.74
N VAL A 5 -33.15 -34.87 39.65
CA VAL A 5 -31.70 -35.14 39.65
C VAL A 5 -30.97 -33.84 39.99
N ASP A 6 -30.08 -33.89 40.99
CA ASP A 6 -29.29 -32.73 41.41
C ASP A 6 -28.11 -32.50 40.43
N LEU A 7 -28.25 -31.50 39.57
CA LEU A 7 -27.35 -31.23 38.43
C LEU A 7 -25.98 -30.66 38.85
N ASN A 8 -25.78 -30.28 40.12
CA ASN A 8 -24.53 -29.67 40.58
C ASN A 8 -23.39 -30.67 40.85
N ASN A 9 -23.65 -31.97 40.76
CA ASN A 9 -22.68 -33.04 41.04
C ASN A 9 -22.34 -33.91 39.82
N ILE A 10 -22.65 -33.46 38.59
CA ILE A 10 -22.37 -34.25 37.38
C ILE A 10 -20.94 -33.98 36.91
N ASN A 11 -20.05 -34.96 37.12
CA ASN A 11 -18.70 -34.97 36.57
C ASN A 11 -18.74 -35.52 35.12
N LEU A 12 -18.04 -34.87 34.18
CA LEU A 12 -18.10 -35.15 32.73
C LEU A 12 -17.76 -36.61 32.36
N GLU A 13 -17.01 -37.31 33.21
CA GLU A 13 -16.57 -38.68 32.97
C GLU A 13 -17.66 -39.75 33.18
N ASN A 14 -18.78 -39.43 33.84
CA ASN A 14 -19.82 -40.41 34.18
C ASN A 14 -21.06 -40.39 33.26
N LEU A 15 -21.06 -39.57 32.21
CA LEU A 15 -22.21 -39.42 31.30
C LEU A 15 -22.53 -40.70 30.51
N ASN A 16 -21.53 -41.54 30.25
CA ASN A 16 -21.68 -42.78 29.47
C ASN A 16 -22.34 -43.94 30.26
N GLN A 17 -22.58 -43.77 31.56
CA GLN A 17 -23.19 -44.78 32.42
C GLN A 17 -24.69 -44.55 32.66
N LEU A 18 -25.23 -43.44 32.15
CA LEU A 18 -26.64 -43.08 32.32
C LEU A 18 -27.52 -43.72 31.24
N THR A 19 -28.75 -44.07 31.64
CA THR A 19 -29.74 -44.59 30.71
C THR A 19 -30.28 -43.49 29.79
N LYS A 20 -30.83 -43.88 28.64
CA LYS A 20 -31.36 -42.94 27.64
C LYS A 20 -32.45 -42.03 28.20
N GLU A 21 -33.28 -42.53 29.13
CA GLU A 21 -34.37 -41.77 29.75
C GLU A 21 -33.85 -40.71 30.74
N GLU A 22 -32.78 -41.02 31.48
CA GLU A 22 -32.12 -40.06 32.38
C GLU A 22 -31.45 -38.92 31.61
N LEU A 23 -30.80 -39.23 30.48
CA LEU A 23 -30.21 -38.23 29.60
C LEU A 23 -31.28 -37.30 28.98
N ILE A 24 -32.44 -37.84 28.59
CA ILE A 24 -33.56 -37.05 28.07
C ILE A 24 -34.07 -36.08 29.13
N ASN A 25 -34.22 -36.52 30.39
CA ASN A 25 -34.68 -35.66 31.48
C ASN A 25 -33.69 -34.53 31.79
N ILE A 26 -32.38 -34.81 31.75
CA ILE A 26 -31.35 -33.77 31.91
C ILE A 26 -31.43 -32.72 30.80
N VAL A 27 -31.62 -33.14 29.54
CA VAL A 27 -31.76 -32.21 28.40
C VAL A 27 -33.04 -31.36 28.51
N LEU A 28 -34.13 -31.94 29.02
CA LEU A 28 -35.38 -31.21 29.26
C LEU A 28 -35.20 -30.16 30.38
N ASP A 29 -34.59 -30.52 31.50
CA ASP A 29 -34.29 -29.59 32.60
C ASP A 29 -33.34 -28.46 32.16
N LEU A 30 -32.30 -28.76 31.36
CA LEU A 30 -31.39 -27.75 30.82
C LEU A 30 -32.09 -26.79 29.84
N LYS A 31 -33.09 -27.27 29.09
CA LYS A 31 -33.92 -26.42 28.22
C LYS A 31 -34.88 -25.54 29.02
N GLU A 32 -35.45 -26.04 30.11
CA GLU A 32 -36.27 -25.23 31.02
C GLU A 32 -35.46 -24.15 31.75
N GLN A 33 -34.22 -24.44 32.15
CA GLN A 33 -33.30 -23.45 32.72
C GLN A 33 -32.88 -22.38 31.70
N LYS A 34 -32.68 -22.74 30.42
CA LYS A 34 -32.46 -21.75 29.34
C LYS A 34 -33.70 -20.91 29.05
N GLY A 35 -34.91 -21.44 29.25
CA GLY A 35 -36.18 -20.72 29.08
C GLY A 35 -36.45 -19.68 30.16
N THR A 36 -35.97 -19.90 31.38
CA THR A 36 -36.20 -19.01 32.54
C THR A 36 -35.15 -17.88 32.68
N HIS A 37 -34.00 -17.97 32.03
CA HIS A 37 -33.03 -16.85 31.92
C HIS A 37 -33.43 -15.75 30.91
N LYS A 38 -34.62 -15.82 30.31
CA LYS A 38 -35.20 -14.75 29.46
C LYS A 38 -36.16 -13.80 30.17
N LYS A 39 -36.12 -13.69 31.50
CA LYS A 39 -36.64 -12.49 32.21
C LYS A 39 -35.51 -11.51 32.45
N CYS A 40 -35.40 -10.58 31.52
CA CYS A 40 -34.52 -9.42 31.55
C CYS A 40 -34.85 -8.53 32.75
N VAL A 41 -34.21 -8.79 33.90
CA VAL A 41 -33.99 -7.72 34.86
C VAL A 41 -33.05 -6.75 34.14
N ARG A 42 -33.59 -5.60 33.72
CA ARG A 42 -32.78 -4.43 33.34
C ARG A 42 -31.99 -4.01 34.57
N LYS A 43 -30.89 -4.70 34.86
CA LYS A 43 -29.78 -4.11 35.60
C LYS A 43 -29.36 -2.94 34.75
N THR A 44 -29.65 -1.74 35.22
CA THR A 44 -29.00 -0.52 34.76
C THR A 44 -27.50 -0.81 34.79
N ILE A 45 -26.93 -1.08 33.62
CA ILE A 45 -25.49 -1.13 33.45
C ILE A 45 -25.08 0.31 33.76
N LYS A 46 -24.59 0.55 34.99
CA LYS A 46 -23.88 1.79 35.28
C LYS A 46 -22.87 1.95 34.15
N PRO A 47 -22.84 3.08 33.43
CA PRO A 47 -21.85 3.26 32.37
C PRO A 47 -20.50 2.94 33.01
N LYS A 48 -19.78 1.95 32.46
CA LYS A 48 -18.38 1.75 32.84
C LYS A 48 -17.75 3.12 32.65
N LEU A 49 -17.33 3.77 33.74
CA LEU A 49 -16.46 4.94 33.62
C LEU A 49 -15.35 4.47 32.71
N ASN A 50 -15.20 5.11 31.55
CA ASN A 50 -14.03 4.93 30.70
C ASN A 50 -12.85 5.40 31.56
N ARG A 51 -12.23 4.47 32.30
CA ARG A 51 -10.96 4.74 32.95
C ARG A 51 -9.99 4.99 31.80
N SER A 52 -9.60 6.25 31.62
CA SER A 52 -8.60 6.63 30.63
C SER A 52 -7.33 5.83 30.89
N PHE A 53 -6.74 5.31 29.82
CA PHE A 53 -5.46 4.63 29.91
C PHE A 53 -4.38 5.64 30.32
N ASP A 54 -3.64 5.33 31.37
CA ASP A 54 -2.62 6.21 31.93
C ASP A 54 -1.24 5.86 31.36
N PHE A 55 -0.80 6.63 30.36
CA PHE A 55 0.48 6.43 29.68
C PHE A 55 1.69 6.75 30.57
N THR A 56 1.52 7.47 31.68
CA THR A 56 2.64 7.82 32.58
C THR A 56 3.19 6.62 33.35
N LYS A 57 2.41 5.53 33.42
CA LYS A 57 2.76 4.28 34.12
C LYS A 57 3.61 3.32 33.29
N TYR A 58 3.84 3.64 32.02
CA TYR A 58 4.52 2.77 31.08
C TYR A 58 5.73 3.46 30.47
N GLN A 59 6.74 2.67 30.18
CA GLN A 59 7.89 3.13 29.42
C GLN A 59 7.48 3.36 27.96
N LYS A 60 8.30 4.15 27.26
CA LYS A 60 8.12 4.45 25.83
C LYS A 60 9.44 4.19 25.12
N ARG A 61 9.37 3.76 23.87
CA ARG A 61 10.55 3.57 23.01
C ARG A 61 10.25 4.01 21.59
N HIS A 62 11.28 4.46 20.87
CA HIS A 62 11.16 4.77 19.45
C HIS A 62 11.33 3.49 18.63
N VAL A 63 10.37 3.23 17.73
CA VAL A 63 10.36 2.03 16.88
C VAL A 63 10.13 2.39 15.43
N ALA A 64 10.66 1.55 14.54
CA ALA A 64 10.25 1.51 13.14
C ALA A 64 9.27 0.34 12.94
N PHE A 65 8.17 0.56 12.22
CA PHE A 65 7.30 -0.51 11.75
C PHE A 65 7.41 -0.66 10.24
N LYS A 66 7.46 -1.91 9.78
CA LYS A 66 7.31 -2.26 8.37
C LYS A 66 5.88 -2.73 8.11
N LEU A 67 5.25 -2.10 7.13
CA LEU A 67 3.86 -2.34 6.75
C LEU A 67 3.79 -2.85 5.31
N LEU A 68 2.85 -3.77 5.08
CA LEU A 68 2.32 -4.05 3.76
C LEU A 68 0.85 -3.64 3.69
N TYR A 69 0.42 -3.22 2.50
CA TYR A 69 -0.99 -2.98 2.22
C TYR A 69 -1.32 -3.08 0.74
N LEU A 70 -2.54 -3.54 0.46
CA LEU A 70 -3.17 -3.46 -0.85
C LEU A 70 -3.95 -2.13 -0.96
N GLY A 71 -3.44 -1.20 -1.75
CA GLY A 71 -3.92 0.18 -1.80
C GLY A 71 -5.25 0.39 -2.56
N TRP A 72 -5.77 -0.66 -3.20
CA TRP A 72 -6.85 -0.57 -4.19
C TRP A 72 -8.14 0.09 -3.67
N ASN A 73 -8.45 -0.10 -2.39
CA ASN A 73 -9.66 0.44 -1.75
C ASN A 73 -9.41 1.73 -0.95
N TYR A 74 -8.21 2.31 -1.04
CA TYR A 74 -7.77 3.43 -0.21
C TYR A 74 -7.44 4.68 -1.05
N GLN A 75 -7.70 5.86 -0.48
CA GLN A 75 -7.40 7.17 -1.07
C GLN A 75 -5.96 7.62 -0.82
N GLY A 76 -5.05 6.65 -0.74
CA GLY A 76 -3.62 6.84 -0.53
C GLY A 76 -3.18 6.59 0.91
N PHE A 77 -1.89 6.79 1.15
CA PHE A 77 -1.30 6.54 2.46
C PHE A 77 -1.72 7.61 3.48
N ALA A 78 -1.45 8.88 3.18
CA ALA A 78 -1.58 9.99 4.11
C ALA A 78 -3.05 10.32 4.42
N THR A 79 -3.35 10.63 5.68
CA THR A 79 -4.66 11.11 6.13
C THR A 79 -5.07 12.38 5.40
N GLN A 80 -6.36 12.49 5.09
CA GLN A 80 -6.98 13.63 4.42
C GLN A 80 -8.28 13.97 5.16
N ASP A 81 -8.62 15.25 5.27
CA ASP A 81 -9.79 15.70 6.05
C ASP A 81 -11.13 15.24 5.44
N VAL A 82 -11.12 14.93 4.14
CA VAL A 82 -12.31 14.54 3.38
C VAL A 82 -12.63 13.05 3.43
N THR A 83 -11.72 12.22 3.95
CA THR A 83 -11.92 10.76 3.95
C THR A 83 -11.12 10.03 5.01
N GLU A 84 -11.77 9.08 5.65
CA GLU A 84 -11.15 8.14 6.58
C GLU A 84 -10.51 6.94 5.86
N LYS A 85 -10.75 6.77 4.55
CA LYS A 85 -10.26 5.63 3.76
C LYS A 85 -8.79 5.79 3.36
N THR A 86 -7.91 6.05 4.31
CA THR A 86 -6.46 6.16 4.11
C THR A 86 -5.74 5.15 5.00
N ILE A 87 -4.57 4.69 4.57
CA ILE A 87 -3.78 3.70 5.33
C ILE A 87 -3.41 4.27 6.70
N GLU A 88 -2.99 5.53 6.72
CA GLU A 88 -2.57 6.22 7.93
C GLU A 88 -3.73 6.42 8.92
N HIS A 89 -4.95 6.69 8.44
CA HIS A 89 -6.12 6.77 9.33
C HIS A 89 -6.38 5.42 10.05
N GLU A 90 -6.42 4.32 9.31
CA GLU A 90 -6.62 2.97 9.88
C GLU A 90 -5.50 2.58 10.86
N LEU A 91 -4.26 2.95 10.52
CA LEU A 91 -3.09 2.74 11.37
C LEU A 91 -3.20 3.52 12.69
N PHE A 92 -3.49 4.82 12.65
CA PHE A 92 -3.65 5.63 13.86
C PHE A 92 -4.84 5.15 14.71
N ARG A 93 -5.93 4.71 14.08
CA ARG A 93 -7.04 4.07 14.79
C ARG A 93 -6.58 2.84 15.57
N ALA A 94 -5.80 1.96 14.95
CA ALA A 94 -5.28 0.75 15.59
C ALA A 94 -4.29 1.08 16.72
N LEU A 95 -3.32 1.98 16.47
CA LEU A 95 -2.32 2.41 17.45
C LEU A 95 -2.95 2.99 18.72
N THR A 96 -3.93 3.89 18.57
CA THR A 96 -4.63 4.51 19.71
C THR A 96 -5.50 3.49 20.44
N LYS A 97 -6.22 2.63 19.71
CA LYS A 97 -7.11 1.62 20.30
C LYS A 97 -6.35 0.52 21.06
N CYS A 98 -5.14 0.18 20.64
CA CYS A 98 -4.20 -0.68 21.38
C CYS A 98 -3.46 0.03 22.52
N CYS A 99 -3.74 1.32 22.76
CA CYS A 99 -3.04 2.15 23.74
C CYS A 99 -1.51 2.14 23.52
N LEU A 100 -1.06 2.10 22.26
CA LEU A 100 0.37 2.20 21.93
C LEU A 100 0.82 3.66 21.87
N ILE A 101 -0.08 4.58 21.51
CA ILE A 101 0.16 6.02 21.49
C ILE A 101 -1.03 6.78 22.07
N GLU A 102 -0.76 7.96 22.60
CA GLU A 102 -1.78 8.92 23.06
C GLU A 102 -2.44 9.63 21.87
N SER A 103 -1.61 10.16 20.98
CA SER A 103 -2.03 10.93 19.82
C SER A 103 -0.97 10.90 18.74
N ARG A 104 -1.33 11.31 17.53
CA ARG A 104 -0.39 11.50 16.44
C ARG A 104 0.66 12.56 16.79
N GLN A 105 0.25 13.67 17.38
CA GLN A 105 1.08 14.85 17.65
C GLN A 105 2.19 14.54 18.66
N THR A 106 1.91 13.67 19.63
CA THR A 106 2.86 13.33 20.70
C THR A 106 3.69 12.06 20.41
N SER A 107 3.49 11.43 19.24
CA SER A 107 4.11 10.15 18.90
C SER A 107 5.44 10.25 18.13
N ASN A 108 5.98 11.44 17.86
CA ASN A 108 7.18 11.61 17.02
C ASN A 108 7.07 10.83 15.68
N TYR A 109 5.95 10.99 14.98
CA TYR A 109 5.63 10.18 13.81
C TYR A 109 6.33 10.64 12.53
N HIS A 110 7.02 9.72 11.86
CA HIS A 110 7.60 9.89 10.53
C HIS A 110 7.18 8.76 9.59
N ARG A 111 7.14 9.05 8.30
CA ARG A 111 6.79 8.09 7.24
C ARG A 111 7.79 8.15 6.10
N CYS A 112 8.18 6.99 5.59
CA CYS A 112 9.18 6.87 4.54
C CYS A 112 8.71 7.44 3.21
N GLY A 113 7.47 7.14 2.80
CA GLY A 113 6.87 7.65 1.58
C GLY A 113 5.37 7.91 1.70
N ARG A 114 4.82 8.71 0.78
CA ARG A 114 3.36 8.86 0.61
C ARG A 114 2.98 8.16 -0.68
N THR A 115 2.29 7.03 -0.59
CA THR A 115 1.71 6.41 -1.79
C THR A 115 0.41 7.11 -2.15
N ASP A 116 0.20 7.33 -3.46
CA ASP A 116 -1.03 7.91 -3.99
C ASP A 116 -2.23 6.95 -3.81
N LYS A 117 -3.44 7.45 -4.11
CA LYS A 117 -4.65 6.64 -4.20
C LYS A 117 -4.42 5.39 -5.05
N GLY A 118 -4.92 4.24 -4.59
CA GLY A 118 -4.85 2.96 -5.31
C GLY A 118 -3.49 2.25 -5.23
N VAL A 119 -2.41 2.98 -4.94
CA VAL A 119 -1.04 2.47 -4.92
C VAL A 119 -0.79 1.59 -3.69
N SER A 120 -0.28 0.39 -3.93
CA SER A 120 0.03 -0.59 -2.88
C SER A 120 1.45 -0.42 -2.32
N SER A 121 1.75 -1.10 -1.22
CA SER A 121 3.12 -1.19 -0.72
C SER A 121 3.38 -2.53 -0.05
N PHE A 122 4.56 -3.10 -0.27
CA PHE A 122 4.99 -4.32 0.39
C PHE A 122 6.02 -4.08 1.52
N SER A 123 6.53 -2.85 1.64
CA SER A 123 7.58 -2.50 2.60
C SER A 123 7.53 -0.99 2.91
N GLN A 124 6.35 -0.46 3.19
CA GLN A 124 6.23 0.90 3.70
C GLN A 124 6.81 0.92 5.12
N VAL A 125 7.56 1.97 5.45
CA VAL A 125 8.15 2.12 6.79
C VAL A 125 7.67 3.41 7.44
N ILE A 126 7.30 3.30 8.71
CA ILE A 126 7.03 4.43 9.59
C ILE A 126 7.95 4.34 10.80
N SER A 127 8.24 5.47 11.45
CA SER A 127 8.83 5.49 12.78
C SER A 127 7.99 6.34 13.73
N LEU A 128 7.88 5.90 14.98
CA LEU A 128 7.14 6.60 16.03
C LEU A 128 7.52 6.06 17.41
N THR A 129 7.27 6.87 18.43
CA THR A 129 7.43 6.52 19.84
C THR A 129 6.15 5.85 20.36
N VAL A 130 6.29 4.63 20.86
CA VAL A 130 5.18 3.78 21.35
C VAL A 130 5.39 3.36 22.80
N ARG A 131 4.31 2.98 23.47
CA ARG A 131 4.33 2.27 24.75
C ARG A 131 5.16 0.98 24.64
N SER A 132 5.93 0.68 25.68
CA SER A 132 6.85 -0.45 25.75
C SER A 132 6.90 -1.07 27.15
N ASN A 133 7.31 -2.33 27.22
CA ASN A 133 7.62 -3.05 28.45
C ASN A 133 9.07 -2.85 28.94
N GLY A 134 9.94 -2.21 28.16
CA GLY A 134 11.33 -1.94 28.53
C GLY A 134 12.31 -2.09 27.37
N GLU A 135 13.61 -2.17 27.70
CA GLU A 135 14.70 -2.26 26.73
C GLU A 135 14.93 -3.69 26.18
N ASP A 136 14.46 -4.73 26.88
CA ASP A 136 14.62 -6.12 26.45
C ASP A 136 13.55 -6.50 25.43
N ASP A 137 13.99 -6.64 24.17
CA ASP A 137 13.16 -7.02 23.03
C ASP A 137 12.43 -8.36 23.20
N SER A 138 12.97 -9.30 23.98
CA SER A 138 12.34 -10.61 24.20
C SER A 138 11.11 -10.55 25.11
N SER A 139 11.05 -9.53 25.96
CA SER A 139 9.95 -9.26 26.89
C SER A 139 8.95 -8.22 26.38
N GLU A 140 9.18 -7.72 25.16
CA GLU A 140 8.42 -6.63 24.58
C GLU A 140 6.99 -7.04 24.22
N LEU A 141 6.12 -6.03 24.08
CA LEU A 141 4.79 -6.19 23.55
C LEU A 141 4.84 -6.80 22.13
N LEU A 142 3.90 -7.73 21.86
CA LEU A 142 3.69 -8.31 20.53
C LEU A 142 3.01 -7.28 19.61
N TYR A 143 3.75 -6.24 19.20
CA TYR A 143 3.22 -5.11 18.46
C TYR A 143 2.54 -5.52 17.16
N CYS A 144 3.12 -6.45 16.40
CA CYS A 144 2.55 -6.88 15.14
C CYS A 144 1.21 -7.58 15.37
N LYS A 145 1.16 -8.54 16.31
CA LYS A 145 -0.08 -9.21 16.69
C LYS A 145 -1.14 -8.21 17.17
N MET A 146 -0.80 -7.33 18.10
CA MET A 146 -1.72 -6.33 18.66
C MET A 146 -2.33 -5.44 17.58
N LEU A 147 -1.50 -4.90 16.68
CA LEU A 147 -1.95 -4.01 15.62
C LEU A 147 -2.76 -4.77 14.56
N ASN A 148 -2.31 -5.96 14.14
CA ASN A 148 -2.99 -6.75 13.11
C ASN A 148 -4.38 -7.26 13.54
N CYS A 149 -4.63 -7.45 14.84
CA CYS A 149 -5.97 -7.74 15.36
C CYS A 149 -6.98 -6.59 15.13
N LEU A 150 -6.50 -5.34 14.97
CA LEU A 150 -7.36 -4.16 14.79
C LEU A 150 -7.31 -3.58 13.37
N LEU A 151 -6.32 -3.97 12.58
CA LEU A 151 -6.15 -3.52 11.21
C LEU A 151 -7.03 -4.32 10.23
N PRO A 152 -7.62 -3.66 9.22
CA PRO A 152 -8.31 -4.34 8.11
C PRO A 152 -7.39 -5.36 7.42
N LYS A 153 -7.95 -6.44 6.85
CA LYS A 153 -7.17 -7.51 6.22
C LYS A 153 -6.17 -7.06 5.16
N ASP A 154 -6.46 -5.94 4.51
CA ASP A 154 -5.64 -5.36 3.44
C ASP A 154 -4.48 -4.51 3.95
N ILE A 155 -4.32 -4.34 5.28
CA ILE A 155 -3.23 -3.60 5.93
C ILE A 155 -2.61 -4.48 7.02
N ARG A 156 -1.30 -4.71 6.95
CA ARG A 156 -0.60 -5.56 7.93
C ARG A 156 0.73 -4.94 8.35
N ILE A 157 1.03 -5.02 9.63
CA ILE A 157 2.37 -4.84 10.17
C ILE A 157 3.09 -6.17 10.09
N ILE A 158 4.24 -6.22 9.43
CA ILE A 158 4.97 -7.47 9.21
C ILE A 158 6.21 -7.60 10.09
N ALA A 159 6.75 -6.47 10.51
CA ALA A 159 7.93 -6.42 11.36
C ALA A 159 7.99 -5.08 12.10
N TRP A 160 8.77 -5.06 13.17
CA TRP A 160 9.12 -3.85 13.89
C TRP A 160 10.61 -3.86 14.25
N SER A 161 11.16 -2.75 14.69
CA SER A 161 12.56 -2.67 15.13
C SER A 161 12.75 -1.53 16.14
N PRO A 162 13.50 -1.73 17.23
CA PRO A 162 14.06 -0.62 17.99
C PRO A 162 14.84 0.31 17.07
N VAL A 163 14.68 1.61 17.28
CA VAL A 163 15.54 2.60 16.62
C VAL A 163 15.89 3.71 17.61
N ASN A 164 16.97 4.43 17.33
CA ASN A 164 17.38 5.58 18.13
C ASN A 164 16.29 6.67 18.13
N GLU A 165 16.19 7.47 19.19
CA GLU A 165 15.15 8.51 19.31
C GLU A 165 15.16 9.55 18.17
N GLY A 166 16.33 9.79 17.56
CA GLY A 166 16.50 10.68 16.42
C GLY A 166 16.16 10.08 15.05
N PHE A 167 15.86 8.78 14.99
CA PHE A 167 15.59 8.10 13.72
C PHE A 167 14.30 8.60 13.06
N SER A 168 14.38 8.91 11.77
CA SER A 168 13.26 9.26 10.94
C SER A 168 13.17 8.32 9.75
N ALA A 169 12.09 7.53 9.69
CA ALA A 169 11.79 6.69 8.53
C ALA A 169 11.80 7.47 7.21
N ARG A 170 11.58 8.80 7.25
CA ARG A 170 11.64 9.68 6.09
C ARG A 170 13.07 9.97 5.66
N PHE A 171 13.89 10.47 6.59
CA PHE A 171 15.20 11.06 6.26
C PHE A 171 16.33 10.03 6.25
N ASP A 172 16.23 8.98 7.06
CA ASP A 172 17.26 7.94 7.19
C ASP A 172 17.10 6.79 6.18
N CYS A 173 16.05 6.83 5.37
CA CYS A 173 15.90 5.84 4.31
C CYS A 173 16.85 6.17 3.15
N GLY A 174 17.73 5.21 2.82
CA GLY A 174 18.77 5.36 1.81
C GLY A 174 18.21 5.31 0.38
N SER A 175 17.29 4.38 0.12
CA SER A 175 16.70 4.19 -1.20
C SER A 175 15.26 3.66 -1.11
N ARG A 176 14.45 3.96 -2.14
CA ARG A 176 13.13 3.38 -2.34
C ARG A 176 13.11 2.63 -3.66
N THR A 177 12.62 1.41 -3.62
CA THR A 177 12.37 0.59 -4.80
C THR A 177 10.88 0.58 -5.07
N TYR A 178 10.50 1.00 -6.26
CA TYR A 178 9.14 0.84 -6.75
C TYR A 178 9.10 -0.19 -7.86
N LYS A 179 8.00 -0.93 -7.89
CA LYS A 179 7.67 -1.85 -8.98
C LYS A 179 6.34 -1.48 -9.63
N TYR A 180 6.25 -1.73 -10.92
CA TYR A 180 5.03 -1.55 -11.70
C TYR A 180 4.82 -2.79 -12.57
N TRP A 181 3.75 -3.55 -12.32
CA TRP A 181 3.47 -4.80 -13.04
C TRP A 181 2.37 -4.63 -14.09
N PHE A 182 2.65 -5.00 -15.33
CA PHE A 182 1.73 -4.77 -16.42
C PHE A 182 1.78 -5.90 -17.44
N PRO A 183 0.67 -6.21 -18.12
CA PRO A 183 0.71 -7.16 -19.22
C PRO A 183 1.56 -6.58 -20.36
N ARG A 184 2.37 -7.44 -20.99
CA ARG A 184 3.25 -7.07 -22.10
C ARG A 184 2.46 -6.40 -23.23
N GLY A 185 1.31 -6.96 -23.60
CA GLY A 185 0.54 -6.47 -24.73
C GLY A 185 1.40 -6.43 -26.00
N ASP A 186 1.30 -5.35 -26.75
CA ASP A 186 2.09 -5.05 -27.95
C ASP A 186 3.41 -4.30 -27.66
N LEU A 187 3.81 -4.20 -26.40
CA LEU A 187 4.96 -3.38 -26.00
C LEU A 187 6.30 -4.07 -26.31
N ASP A 188 7.19 -3.31 -26.93
CA ASP A 188 8.61 -3.64 -27.08
C ASP A 188 9.36 -3.31 -25.77
N VAL A 189 9.75 -4.36 -25.06
CA VAL A 189 10.45 -4.27 -23.76
C VAL A 189 11.91 -3.85 -23.93
N ASP A 190 12.53 -4.15 -25.06
CA ASP A 190 13.95 -3.88 -25.27
C ASP A 190 14.17 -2.38 -25.50
N ILE A 191 13.34 -1.74 -26.32
CA ILE A 191 13.40 -0.27 -26.51
C ILE A 191 12.98 0.48 -25.23
N MET A 192 12.03 -0.06 -24.45
CA MET A 192 11.69 0.50 -23.14
C MET A 192 12.91 0.48 -22.20
N ASN A 193 13.65 -0.63 -22.16
CA ASN A 193 14.87 -0.73 -21.36
C ASN A 193 15.94 0.27 -21.76
N GLN A 194 16.15 0.45 -23.06
CA GLN A 194 17.10 1.44 -23.60
C GLN A 194 16.72 2.87 -23.19
N ALA A 195 15.43 3.21 -23.31
CA ALA A 195 14.93 4.53 -22.92
C ALA A 195 15.11 4.82 -21.42
N LEU A 196 14.88 3.82 -20.56
CA LEU A 196 15.02 3.96 -19.11
C LEU A 196 16.44 4.31 -18.66
N GLN A 197 17.46 3.94 -19.43
CA GLN A 197 18.85 4.24 -19.06
C GLN A 197 19.13 5.75 -19.01
N GLN A 198 18.38 6.55 -19.77
CA GLN A 198 18.51 8.01 -19.75
C GLN A 198 18.03 8.65 -18.45
N LEU A 199 17.22 7.93 -17.66
CA LEU A 199 16.72 8.41 -16.38
C LEU A 199 17.74 8.23 -15.25
N VAL A 200 18.71 7.33 -15.41
CA VAL A 200 19.72 7.03 -14.38
C VAL A 200 20.62 8.25 -14.17
N GLY A 201 20.92 8.55 -12.90
CA GLY A 201 21.65 9.74 -12.50
C GLY A 201 20.75 10.80 -11.86
N THR A 202 21.27 12.02 -11.78
CA THR A 202 20.58 13.16 -11.14
C THR A 202 20.10 14.13 -12.21
N HIS A 203 18.78 14.33 -12.32
CA HIS A 203 18.17 15.17 -13.35
C HIS A 203 17.02 15.99 -12.77
N ASP A 204 16.57 17.01 -13.51
CA ASP A 204 15.35 17.75 -13.22
C ASP A 204 14.13 17.04 -13.82
N PHE A 205 13.26 16.51 -12.96
CA PHE A 205 12.09 15.73 -13.35
C PHE A 205 10.79 16.56 -13.44
N ARG A 206 10.85 17.90 -13.55
CA ARG A 206 9.64 18.75 -13.60
C ARG A 206 8.67 18.36 -14.72
N ASN A 207 9.19 17.89 -15.86
CA ASN A 207 8.39 17.43 -16.99
C ASN A 207 7.85 16.00 -16.82
N LEU A 208 8.33 15.26 -15.82
CA LEU A 208 7.97 13.88 -15.51
C LEU A 208 7.32 13.74 -14.13
N CYS A 209 6.69 14.80 -13.61
CA CYS A 209 5.98 14.76 -12.33
C CYS A 209 4.77 15.71 -12.33
N LYS A 210 4.00 15.73 -11.25
CA LYS A 210 3.03 16.79 -10.98
C LYS A 210 3.72 17.87 -10.13
N MET A 211 3.89 19.06 -10.70
CA MET A 211 4.47 20.19 -9.97
C MET A 211 3.57 20.64 -8.84
N ASP A 212 4.06 20.53 -7.61
CA ASP A 212 3.32 20.76 -6.37
C ASP A 212 3.79 22.03 -5.64
N VAL A 213 3.86 23.12 -6.41
CA VAL A 213 4.36 24.42 -5.95
C VAL A 213 3.52 24.95 -4.77
N ALA A 214 2.22 24.62 -4.73
CA ALA A 214 1.32 24.98 -3.65
C ALA A 214 1.75 24.42 -2.28
N ASN A 215 2.48 23.30 -2.26
CA ASN A 215 3.02 22.67 -1.05
C ASN A 215 4.51 23.00 -0.83
N GLY A 216 5.02 24.07 -1.47
CA GLY A 216 6.39 24.54 -1.28
C GLY A 216 7.46 23.80 -2.10
N VAL A 217 7.06 22.93 -3.04
CA VAL A 217 8.01 22.20 -3.88
C VAL A 217 8.48 23.07 -5.04
N VAL A 218 9.71 23.59 -4.93
CA VAL A 218 10.37 24.42 -5.97
C VAL A 218 11.56 23.74 -6.62
N GLN A 219 12.08 22.66 -6.03
CA GLN A 219 13.19 21.86 -6.59
C GLN A 219 12.71 20.49 -7.07
N TYR A 220 13.05 20.17 -8.32
CA TYR A 220 12.60 18.97 -9.02
C TYR A 220 13.74 18.00 -9.36
N PHE A 221 14.94 18.24 -8.80
CA PHE A 221 16.06 17.32 -8.93
C PHE A 221 15.82 16.05 -8.13
N ARG A 222 15.96 14.90 -8.78
CA ARG A 222 15.95 13.58 -8.13
C ARG A 222 17.08 12.73 -8.70
N ARG A 223 17.54 11.77 -7.91
CA ARG A 223 18.53 10.78 -8.32
C ARG A 223 17.87 9.41 -8.47
N ILE A 224 17.87 8.88 -9.68
CA ILE A 224 17.52 7.49 -9.97
C ILE A 224 18.82 6.69 -9.99
N MET A 225 18.84 5.62 -9.21
CA MET A 225 20.00 4.72 -9.06
C MET A 225 19.97 3.63 -10.13
N SER A 226 18.79 3.09 -10.42
CA SER A 226 18.60 2.10 -11.49
C SER A 226 17.15 2.09 -11.97
N ALA A 227 16.94 1.71 -13.23
CA ALA A 227 15.63 1.49 -13.82
C ALA A 227 15.71 0.42 -14.91
N ASN A 228 14.82 -0.57 -14.87
CA ASN A 228 14.74 -1.63 -15.88
C ASN A 228 13.32 -2.22 -15.98
N VAL A 229 12.99 -2.79 -17.12
CA VAL A 229 11.81 -3.62 -17.35
C VAL A 229 12.28 -5.04 -17.68
N LYS A 230 11.59 -6.03 -17.14
CA LYS A 230 11.77 -7.43 -17.53
C LYS A 230 10.44 -8.14 -17.65
N ILE A 231 10.43 -9.26 -18.36
CA ILE A 231 9.33 -10.23 -18.26
C ILE A 231 9.49 -10.94 -16.91
N CYS A 232 8.47 -10.87 -16.06
CA CYS A 232 8.48 -11.47 -14.73
C CYS A 232 7.63 -12.75 -14.63
N PHE A 233 6.73 -12.97 -15.59
CA PHE A 233 5.94 -14.19 -15.69
C PHE A 233 5.56 -14.46 -17.14
N GLU A 234 5.99 -15.60 -17.66
CA GLU A 234 5.61 -16.08 -18.99
C GLU A 234 4.28 -16.83 -18.88
N ASN A 235 3.28 -16.37 -19.64
CA ASN A 235 1.94 -16.91 -19.52
C ASN A 235 1.75 -18.16 -20.40
N ASN A 236 2.08 -19.31 -19.83
CA ASN A 236 1.95 -20.61 -20.50
C ASN A 236 0.51 -20.96 -20.91
N GLN A 237 -0.51 -20.31 -20.31
CA GLN A 237 -1.89 -20.49 -20.73
C GLN A 237 -2.11 -20.01 -22.18
N PHE A 238 -1.30 -19.05 -22.65
CA PHE A 238 -1.34 -18.46 -23.99
C PHE A 238 0.02 -18.59 -24.69
N SER A 239 0.57 -19.81 -24.75
CA SER A 239 1.94 -20.08 -25.24
C SER A 239 2.29 -19.47 -26.62
N ASN A 240 1.32 -19.34 -27.53
CA ASN A 240 1.50 -18.72 -28.85
C ASN A 240 1.28 -17.20 -28.87
N ASN A 241 0.96 -16.58 -27.73
CA ASN A 241 0.65 -15.16 -27.61
C ASN A 241 1.31 -14.54 -26.36
N ARG A 242 2.57 -14.15 -26.52
CA ARG A 242 3.39 -13.48 -25.50
C ARG A 242 2.82 -12.14 -25.00
N ASN A 243 1.77 -11.61 -25.64
CA ASN A 243 1.10 -10.39 -25.20
C ASN A 243 0.44 -10.55 -23.81
N TYR A 244 0.18 -11.79 -23.40
CA TYR A 244 -0.33 -12.13 -22.07
C TYR A 244 0.76 -12.34 -21.01
N ASP A 245 2.04 -12.28 -21.39
CA ASP A 245 3.13 -12.28 -20.42
C ASP A 245 3.02 -11.06 -19.51
N MET A 246 3.48 -11.19 -18.28
CA MET A 246 3.56 -10.05 -17.36
C MET A 246 4.99 -9.49 -17.35
N CYS A 247 5.05 -8.17 -17.46
CA CYS A 247 6.25 -7.38 -17.30
C CYS A 247 6.29 -6.71 -15.93
N GLU A 248 7.50 -6.45 -15.46
CA GLU A 248 7.81 -5.73 -14.24
C GLU A 248 8.79 -4.60 -14.59
N LEU A 249 8.38 -3.35 -14.40
CA LEU A 249 9.30 -2.22 -14.25
C LEU A 249 9.80 -2.21 -12.81
N THR A 250 11.11 -2.15 -12.61
CA THR A 250 11.74 -1.83 -11.33
C THR A 250 12.47 -0.50 -11.45
N ILE A 251 12.22 0.43 -10.54
CA ILE A 251 12.90 1.72 -10.45
C ILE A 251 13.35 1.99 -9.02
N VAL A 252 14.64 2.28 -8.85
CA VAL A 252 15.27 2.56 -7.56
C VAL A 252 15.77 3.98 -7.54
N GLY A 253 15.47 4.72 -6.48
CA GLY A 253 15.93 6.09 -6.31
C GLY A 253 15.95 6.52 -4.86
N LYS A 254 16.65 7.62 -4.58
CA LYS A 254 16.73 8.16 -3.21
C LYS A 254 15.37 8.66 -2.71
N ALA A 255 14.65 9.36 -3.60
CA ALA A 255 13.29 9.87 -3.36
C ALA A 255 12.60 10.12 -4.71
N PHE A 256 11.27 10.20 -4.69
CA PHE A 256 10.45 10.48 -5.88
C PHE A 256 9.56 11.70 -5.66
N LEU A 257 9.28 12.44 -6.73
CA LEU A 257 8.31 13.54 -6.78
C LEU A 257 6.88 12.99 -6.93
N TRP A 258 5.90 13.87 -6.70
CA TRP A 258 4.50 13.51 -6.86
C TRP A 258 4.20 13.06 -8.30
N HIS A 259 3.54 11.91 -8.44
CA HIS A 259 3.22 11.25 -9.71
C HIS A 259 4.44 10.86 -10.58
N GLN A 260 5.68 10.95 -10.08
CA GLN A 260 6.87 10.83 -10.94
C GLN A 260 6.93 9.50 -11.69
N ILE A 261 6.76 8.39 -10.97
CA ILE A 261 6.89 7.05 -11.55
C ILE A 261 5.77 6.78 -12.56
N ARG A 262 4.53 7.17 -12.25
CA ARG A 262 3.40 7.03 -13.17
C ARG A 262 3.59 7.86 -14.42
N CYS A 263 4.16 9.06 -14.31
CA CYS A 263 4.52 9.89 -15.46
C CYS A 263 5.62 9.24 -16.31
N ILE A 264 6.63 8.62 -15.68
CA ILE A 264 7.66 7.84 -16.39
C ILE A 264 7.00 6.69 -17.14
N VAL A 265 6.14 5.89 -16.48
CA VAL A 265 5.42 4.77 -17.10
C VAL A 265 4.57 5.23 -18.27
N SER A 266 3.88 6.38 -18.17
CA SER A 266 3.10 6.94 -19.28
C SER A 266 3.92 7.14 -20.55
N VAL A 267 5.09 7.77 -20.41
CA VAL A 267 5.99 8.02 -21.54
C VAL A 267 6.62 6.70 -22.01
N LEU A 268 6.97 5.82 -21.09
CA LEU A 268 7.57 4.52 -21.39
C LEU A 268 6.63 3.62 -22.22
N ILE A 269 5.32 3.63 -21.93
CA ILE A 269 4.32 2.91 -22.73
C ILE A 269 4.28 3.46 -24.17
N LEU A 270 4.45 4.77 -24.36
CA LEU A 270 4.50 5.35 -25.71
C LEU A 270 5.77 4.90 -26.46
N VAL A 271 6.90 4.79 -25.77
CA VAL A 271 8.14 4.24 -26.32
C VAL A 271 7.97 2.77 -26.70
N GLY A 272 7.41 1.94 -25.81
CA GLY A 272 7.14 0.53 -26.08
C GLY A 272 6.15 0.29 -27.24
N GLN A 273 5.28 1.27 -27.53
CA GLN A 273 4.40 1.27 -28.70
C GLN A 273 5.05 1.86 -29.97
N HIS A 274 6.34 2.21 -29.92
CA HIS A 274 7.08 2.93 -30.97
C HIS A 274 6.44 4.26 -31.40
N LYS A 275 5.64 4.87 -30.53
CA LYS A 275 5.05 6.19 -30.76
C LYS A 275 6.00 7.32 -30.39
N GLU A 276 6.93 7.06 -29.48
CA GLU A 276 8.04 7.93 -29.13
C GLU A 276 9.36 7.19 -29.32
N ASN A 277 10.42 7.94 -29.62
CA ASN A 277 11.77 7.41 -29.74
C ASN A 277 12.35 7.09 -28.34
N GLU A 278 13.31 6.17 -28.27
CA GLU A 278 14.02 5.85 -27.02
C GLU A 278 14.65 7.09 -26.33
N ASN A 279 15.05 8.11 -27.09
CA ASN A 279 15.68 9.36 -26.61
C ASN A 279 14.72 10.37 -25.97
N ILE A 280 13.42 10.08 -25.92
CA ILE A 280 12.41 11.03 -25.43
C ILE A 280 12.65 11.48 -23.98
N PHE A 281 13.19 10.61 -23.12
CA PHE A 281 13.47 10.99 -21.74
C PHE A 281 14.60 12.03 -21.66
N LYS A 282 15.65 11.88 -22.46
CA LYS A 282 16.73 12.88 -22.55
C LYS A 282 16.18 14.25 -22.98
N GLU A 283 15.25 14.28 -23.91
CA GLU A 283 14.61 15.52 -24.36
C GLU A 283 13.72 16.15 -23.28
N LEU A 284 12.92 15.33 -22.57
CA LEU A 284 12.05 15.78 -21.49
C LEU A 284 12.82 16.25 -20.24
N LEU A 285 14.00 15.68 -19.98
CA LEU A 285 14.87 16.08 -18.87
C LEU A 285 15.69 17.34 -19.19
N ASN A 286 15.87 17.68 -20.47
CA ASN A 286 16.55 18.90 -20.88
C ASN A 286 15.59 20.10 -20.85
N ILE A 287 15.74 20.94 -19.83
CA ILE A 287 14.89 22.10 -19.58
C ILE A 287 15.12 23.23 -20.61
N GLU A 288 16.30 23.30 -21.24
CA GLU A 288 16.58 24.30 -22.28
C GLU A 288 15.77 24.00 -23.54
N SER A 289 15.74 22.74 -23.97
CA SER A 289 14.95 22.31 -25.13
C SER A 289 13.47 22.10 -24.81
N CYS A 290 13.15 21.70 -23.58
CA CYS A 290 11.79 21.41 -23.12
C CYS A 290 11.49 22.16 -21.80
N PRO A 291 11.29 23.49 -21.86
CA PRO A 291 11.10 24.30 -20.64
C PRO A 291 9.75 24.06 -19.96
N ARG A 292 8.81 23.42 -20.66
CA ARG A 292 7.43 23.23 -20.20
C ARG A 292 6.98 21.79 -20.41
N LYS A 293 6.30 21.26 -19.40
CA LYS A 293 5.78 19.89 -19.42
C LYS A 293 4.75 19.70 -20.53
N PRO A 294 4.97 18.81 -21.52
CA PRO A 294 3.96 18.49 -22.52
C PRO A 294 2.77 17.77 -21.89
N GLN A 295 1.59 17.90 -22.49
CA GLN A 295 0.40 17.19 -22.03
C GLN A 295 0.44 15.70 -22.39
N TYR A 296 0.27 14.85 -21.37
CA TYR A 296 0.06 13.42 -21.52
C TYR A 296 -0.72 12.86 -20.34
N SER A 297 -1.43 11.77 -20.59
CA SER A 297 -2.22 11.06 -19.59
C SER A 297 -1.35 10.32 -18.58
N LEU A 298 -1.85 10.19 -17.37
CA LEU A 298 -1.16 9.49 -16.28
C LEU A 298 -1.39 7.98 -16.38
N ALA A 299 -0.35 7.19 -16.08
CA ALA A 299 -0.48 5.75 -15.97
C ALA A 299 -1.36 5.38 -14.77
N ASP A 300 -2.00 4.22 -14.83
CA ASP A 300 -2.89 3.74 -13.78
C ASP A 300 -2.14 3.51 -12.46
N ASP A 301 -2.82 3.67 -11.33
CA ASP A 301 -2.23 3.50 -10.00
C ASP A 301 -2.21 2.05 -9.51
N LEU A 302 -3.14 1.21 -9.98
CA LEU A 302 -3.29 -0.16 -9.49
C LEU A 302 -2.01 -1.01 -9.62
N PRO A 303 -1.23 -0.93 -10.73
CA PRO A 303 0.02 -1.68 -10.87
C PRO A 303 1.18 -1.21 -10.00
N LEU A 304 1.13 0.02 -9.47
CA LEU A 304 2.26 0.63 -8.79
C LEU A 304 2.35 0.13 -7.35
N ASN A 305 3.57 -0.21 -6.94
CA ASN A 305 3.86 -0.68 -5.60
C ASN A 305 5.15 -0.08 -5.06
N LEU A 306 5.11 0.46 -3.85
CA LEU A 306 6.31 0.72 -3.06
C LEU A 306 6.81 -0.63 -2.53
N PHE A 307 7.80 -1.19 -3.23
CA PHE A 307 8.26 -2.55 -3.06
C PHE A 307 9.24 -2.68 -1.91
N ASP A 308 10.21 -1.76 -1.81
CA ASP A 308 11.17 -1.79 -0.72
C ASP A 308 11.67 -0.40 -0.29
N CYS A 309 12.08 -0.30 0.98
CA CYS A 309 12.73 0.87 1.57
C CYS A 309 13.98 0.41 2.34
N GLU A 310 15.14 0.93 1.95
CA GLU A 310 16.44 0.51 2.50
C GLU A 310 16.88 1.41 3.67
N PHE A 311 17.43 0.78 4.71
CA PHE A 311 17.94 1.44 5.93
C PHE A 311 19.20 0.71 6.42
N GLU A 312 20.28 1.43 6.71
CA GLU A 312 21.60 0.84 7.02
C GLU A 312 21.71 0.23 8.44
N ASN A 313 20.80 0.56 9.37
CA ASN A 313 20.90 0.15 10.78
C ASN A 313 19.54 -0.21 11.40
N VAL A 314 18.70 -0.95 10.67
CA VAL A 314 17.38 -1.37 11.17
C VAL A 314 17.27 -2.90 11.13
N ASN A 315 17.28 -3.51 12.32
CA ASN A 315 17.17 -4.96 12.49
C ASN A 315 15.71 -5.36 12.72
N TRP A 316 15.09 -5.94 11.69
CA TRP A 316 13.67 -6.28 11.72
C TRP A 316 13.38 -7.48 12.61
N ILE A 317 12.57 -7.27 13.63
CA ILE A 317 11.97 -8.29 14.48
C ILE A 317 10.63 -8.70 13.86
N ILE A 318 10.48 -10.00 13.62
CA ILE A 318 9.28 -10.59 13.04
C ILE A 318 8.64 -11.52 14.08
N GLU A 319 7.34 -11.39 14.27
CA GLU A 319 6.55 -12.24 15.16
C GLU A 319 5.98 -13.41 14.35
N ASP A 320 6.47 -14.64 14.58
CA ASP A 320 6.16 -15.83 13.76
C ASP A 320 4.66 -16.12 13.62
N GLU A 321 3.91 -16.03 14.71
CA GLU A 321 2.46 -16.25 14.70
C GLU A 321 1.74 -15.22 13.81
N SER A 322 2.13 -13.94 13.91
CA SER A 322 1.59 -12.88 13.07
C SER A 322 1.99 -13.09 11.61
N LEU A 323 3.23 -13.51 11.34
CA LEU A 323 3.70 -13.78 9.99
C LEU A 323 2.91 -14.92 9.34
N PHE A 324 2.66 -16.01 10.09
CA PHE A 324 1.87 -17.13 9.63
C PHE A 324 0.46 -16.72 9.22
N GLU A 325 -0.23 -15.90 10.03
CA GLU A 325 -1.57 -15.39 9.70
C GLU A 325 -1.56 -14.52 8.44
N ILE A 326 -0.55 -13.66 8.29
CA ILE A 326 -0.38 -12.80 7.11
C ILE A 326 -0.21 -13.65 5.86
N ILE A 327 0.71 -14.63 5.88
CA ILE A 327 0.97 -15.52 4.75
C ILE A 327 -0.30 -16.29 4.38
N SER A 328 -0.98 -16.88 5.37
CA SER A 328 -2.21 -17.65 5.15
C SER A 328 -3.32 -16.80 4.50
N SER A 329 -3.47 -15.55 4.95
CA SER A 329 -4.43 -14.60 4.38
C SER A 329 -4.06 -14.21 2.93
N LEU A 330 -2.78 -13.96 2.67
CA LEU A 330 -2.28 -13.64 1.33
C LEU A 330 -2.46 -14.80 0.36
N GLN A 331 -2.15 -16.04 0.79
CA GLN A 331 -2.35 -17.25 -0.01
C GLN A 331 -3.83 -17.43 -0.38
N SER A 332 -4.74 -17.22 0.57
CA SER A 332 -6.19 -17.30 0.34
C SER A 332 -6.68 -16.25 -0.67
N SER A 333 -6.20 -15.02 -0.53
CA SER A 333 -6.53 -13.94 -1.47
C SER A 333 -5.96 -14.21 -2.86
N TRP A 334 -4.70 -14.61 -2.94
CA TRP A 334 -4.03 -14.97 -4.19
C TRP A 334 -4.77 -16.11 -4.90
N ALA A 335 -5.08 -17.20 -4.20
CA ALA A 335 -5.81 -18.33 -4.78
C ALA A 335 -7.16 -17.89 -5.37
N THR A 336 -7.88 -17.02 -4.66
CA THR A 336 -9.16 -16.46 -5.14
C THR A 336 -8.98 -15.65 -6.43
N HIS A 337 -7.98 -14.77 -6.49
CA HIS A 337 -7.70 -13.97 -7.69
C HIS A 337 -7.21 -14.84 -8.84
N MET A 338 -6.40 -15.86 -8.56
CA MET A 338 -5.94 -16.81 -9.57
C MET A 338 -7.05 -17.66 -10.15
N ILE A 339 -8.01 -18.13 -9.34
CA ILE A 339 -9.21 -18.84 -9.84
C ILE A 339 -9.97 -17.93 -10.81
N LYS A 340 -10.25 -16.68 -10.41
CA LYS A 340 -10.96 -15.71 -11.26
C LYS A 340 -10.20 -15.42 -12.55
N ALA A 341 -8.89 -15.18 -12.47
CA ALA A 341 -8.04 -14.94 -13.62
C ALA A 341 -8.01 -16.16 -14.56
N THR A 342 -7.96 -17.37 -14.02
CA THR A 342 -7.96 -18.62 -14.81
C THR A 342 -9.29 -18.79 -15.55
N MET A 343 -10.42 -18.57 -14.87
CA MET A 343 -11.76 -18.60 -15.50
C MET A 343 -11.87 -17.59 -16.63
N MET A 344 -11.44 -16.34 -16.40
CA MET A 344 -11.43 -15.29 -17.43
C MET A 344 -10.49 -15.63 -18.58
N GLY A 345 -9.32 -16.20 -18.29
CA GLY A 345 -8.37 -16.67 -19.31
C GLY A 345 -8.98 -17.74 -20.21
N GLU A 346 -9.75 -18.68 -19.66
CA GLU A 346 -10.44 -19.69 -20.46
C GLU A 346 -11.57 -19.10 -21.31
N MET A 347 -12.31 -18.13 -20.77
CA MET A 347 -13.28 -17.37 -21.57
C MET A 347 -12.60 -16.66 -22.75
N LEU A 348 -11.45 -16.01 -22.52
CA LEU A 348 -10.72 -15.31 -23.58
C LEU A 348 -10.25 -16.25 -24.69
N LYS A 349 -9.75 -17.44 -24.36
CA LYS A 349 -9.37 -18.43 -25.38
C LYS A 349 -10.53 -18.83 -26.29
N ASN A 350 -11.69 -19.09 -25.70
CA ASN A 350 -12.89 -19.45 -26.45
C ASN A 350 -13.33 -18.31 -27.37
N MET A 351 -13.23 -17.07 -26.90
CA MET A 351 -13.56 -15.88 -27.70
C MET A 351 -12.53 -15.62 -28.81
N ASP A 352 -11.24 -15.89 -28.56
CA ASP A 352 -10.18 -15.74 -29.56
C ASP A 352 -10.38 -16.68 -30.75
N ILE A 353 -10.96 -17.87 -30.56
CA ILE A 353 -11.33 -18.80 -31.65
C ILE A 353 -12.42 -18.20 -32.54
N LEU A 354 -13.36 -17.45 -31.94
CA LEU A 354 -14.49 -16.83 -32.63
C LEU A 354 -14.11 -15.49 -33.28
N ALA A 355 -13.02 -14.87 -32.83
CA ALA A 355 -12.62 -13.55 -33.30
C ALA A 355 -12.05 -13.63 -34.72
N ILE A 356 -12.62 -12.84 -35.63
CA ILE A 356 -12.13 -12.72 -37.02
C ILE A 356 -10.74 -12.06 -37.04
N ASN A 357 -10.48 -11.13 -36.13
CA ASN A 357 -9.24 -10.39 -36.01
C ASN A 357 -8.61 -10.64 -34.64
N LYS A 358 -7.28 -10.69 -34.59
CA LYS A 358 -6.54 -10.75 -33.32
C LYS A 358 -6.73 -9.45 -32.54
N ILE A 359 -7.19 -9.55 -31.29
CA ILE A 359 -7.41 -8.41 -30.38
C ILE A 359 -6.32 -8.41 -29.30
N ASN A 360 -5.55 -7.32 -29.20
CA ASN A 360 -4.42 -7.20 -28.27
C ASN A 360 -4.56 -5.98 -27.37
N ASN A 361 -5.57 -5.98 -26.49
CA ASN A 361 -5.90 -4.81 -25.67
C ASN A 361 -5.42 -4.91 -24.20
N GLN A 362 -4.55 -5.87 -23.88
CA GLN A 362 -4.19 -6.19 -22.50
C GLN A 362 -3.53 -5.00 -21.79
N SER A 363 -2.69 -4.23 -22.48
CA SER A 363 -1.96 -3.06 -21.97
C SER A 363 -2.74 -1.74 -22.09
N GLU A 364 -3.91 -1.74 -22.73
CA GLU A 364 -4.56 -0.50 -23.15
C GLU A 364 -5.13 0.36 -22.01
N TRP A 365 -5.54 -0.27 -20.92
CA TRP A 365 -6.15 0.37 -19.76
C TRP A 365 -5.11 1.03 -18.83
N LEU A 366 -3.81 0.75 -19.05
CA LEU A 366 -2.71 1.27 -18.24
C LEU A 366 -2.58 2.80 -18.31
N ILE A 367 -3.17 3.44 -19.32
CA ILE A 367 -3.15 4.90 -19.48
C ILE A 367 -4.57 5.43 -19.27
N GLN A 368 -4.73 6.34 -18.31
CA GLN A 368 -6.05 6.90 -17.98
C GLN A 368 -6.51 7.93 -19.02
N GLY A 369 -7.82 8.02 -19.24
CA GLY A 369 -8.45 9.06 -20.07
C GLY A 369 -8.73 8.65 -21.52
N VAL A 370 -9.11 9.63 -22.34
CA VAL A 370 -9.59 9.41 -23.71
C VAL A 370 -8.41 9.29 -24.67
N LYS A 371 -8.37 8.20 -25.46
CA LYS A 371 -7.38 8.02 -26.51
C LYS A 371 -7.73 8.87 -27.73
N SER A 372 -6.77 9.66 -28.21
CA SER A 372 -6.87 10.30 -29.51
C SER A 372 -6.77 9.23 -30.62
N LYS A 373 -7.58 9.38 -31.68
CA LYS A 373 -7.51 8.50 -32.86
C LYS A 373 -6.18 8.63 -33.61
N MET A 374 -5.60 9.83 -33.63
CA MET A 374 -4.31 10.10 -34.23
C MET A 374 -3.28 10.42 -33.16
N TYR A 375 -2.13 9.76 -33.24
CA TYR A 375 -1.02 10.02 -32.35
C TYR A 375 -0.34 11.34 -32.69
N GLN A 376 -0.09 12.17 -31.67
CA GLN A 376 0.73 13.38 -31.78
C GLN A 376 1.97 13.23 -30.91
N PRO A 377 3.20 13.43 -31.45
CA PRO A 377 4.44 13.38 -30.67
C PRO A 377 4.41 14.34 -29.48
N LEU A 378 4.96 13.92 -28.34
CA LEU A 378 4.90 14.61 -27.05
C LEU A 378 5.37 16.06 -27.15
N LEU A 379 6.52 16.30 -27.77
CA LEU A 379 7.10 17.64 -27.91
C LEU A 379 6.29 18.58 -28.80
N LYS A 380 5.34 18.05 -29.60
CA LYS A 380 4.43 18.86 -30.43
C LYS A 380 3.11 19.17 -29.75
N ARG A 381 2.85 18.64 -28.55
CA ARG A 381 1.58 18.83 -27.83
C ARG A 381 1.54 20.17 -27.09
N PRO A 382 0.34 20.66 -26.74
CA PRO A 382 0.22 21.78 -25.81
C PRO A 382 0.99 21.49 -24.53
N ALA A 383 1.74 22.49 -24.06
CA ALA A 383 2.51 22.38 -22.82
C ALA A 383 1.77 23.06 -21.67
N SER A 384 2.03 22.57 -20.46
CA SER A 384 1.56 23.18 -19.22
C SER A 384 2.25 24.54 -18.99
N GLU A 385 1.68 25.33 -18.08
CA GLU A 385 2.37 26.50 -17.54
C GLU A 385 3.76 26.14 -16.98
N SER A 386 4.74 27.02 -17.19
CA SER A 386 6.13 26.85 -16.72
C SER A 386 6.23 26.82 -15.19
N LEU A 387 7.35 26.31 -14.68
CA LEU A 387 7.58 26.28 -13.24
C LEU A 387 7.68 27.71 -12.69
N GLU A 388 8.37 28.58 -13.40
CA GLU A 388 8.65 29.96 -13.02
C GLU A 388 7.35 30.75 -12.87
N ASN A 389 6.42 30.63 -13.83
CA ASN A 389 5.11 31.26 -13.75
C ASN A 389 4.27 30.72 -12.58
N ARG A 390 4.34 29.40 -12.31
CA ARG A 390 3.66 28.81 -11.14
C ARG A 390 4.21 29.34 -9.82
N ILE A 391 5.54 29.44 -9.70
CA ILE A 391 6.19 30.01 -8.51
C ILE A 391 5.74 31.46 -8.32
N GLU A 392 5.76 32.27 -9.38
CA GLU A 392 5.30 33.66 -9.34
C GLU A 392 3.83 33.74 -8.90
N HIS A 393 2.96 32.90 -9.44
CA HIS A 393 1.54 32.84 -9.08
C HIS A 393 1.32 32.56 -7.58
N TYR A 394 2.02 31.57 -7.02
CA TYR A 394 1.85 31.20 -5.61
C TYR A 394 2.59 32.14 -4.63
N THR A 395 3.66 32.79 -5.08
CA THR A 395 4.35 33.84 -4.31
C THR A 395 3.47 35.07 -4.17
N LYS A 396 2.82 35.52 -5.26
CA LYS A 396 1.84 36.62 -5.24
C LYS A 396 0.63 36.36 -4.35
N LYS A 397 0.30 35.09 -4.09
CA LYS A 397 -0.81 34.67 -3.21
C LYS A 397 -0.40 34.48 -1.74
N GLU A 398 0.82 34.84 -1.35
CA GLU A 398 1.39 34.64 0.00
C GLU A 398 1.36 33.18 0.49
N LYS A 399 1.19 32.20 -0.42
CA LYS A 399 1.20 30.76 -0.10
C LYS A 399 2.59 30.15 -0.13
N LEU A 400 3.61 30.91 -0.55
CA LEU A 400 5.02 30.57 -0.49
C LEU A 400 5.73 31.59 0.41
N LYS A 401 6.21 31.15 1.58
CA LYS A 401 7.25 31.86 2.31
C LYS A 401 8.59 31.36 1.77
N LEU A 402 9.17 32.05 0.80
CA LEU A 402 10.56 31.82 0.41
C LEU A 402 11.42 32.32 1.58
N GLU A 403 11.87 31.43 2.47
CA GLU A 403 13.04 31.73 3.29
C GLU A 403 14.25 31.76 2.34
N CYS A 404 14.69 32.96 1.96
CA CYS A 404 16.02 33.14 1.41
C CYS A 404 17.02 32.66 2.48
N LYS A 405 17.53 31.43 2.34
CA LYS A 405 18.77 31.03 2.99
C LYS A 405 19.87 31.15 1.95
N ASP A 406 20.45 32.34 1.89
CA ASP A 406 21.83 32.50 1.43
C ASP A 406 22.73 31.70 2.39
N LYS A 407 23.37 30.64 1.89
CA LYS A 407 24.76 30.24 2.16
C LYS A 407 25.13 28.97 1.40
#